data_AF-A0AAC9N849-F1
#
_entry.id   AF-A0AAC9N849-F1
#
_cell.length_a   1.000
_cell.length_b   1.000
_cell.length_c   1.000
_cell.angle_alpha   90.00
_cell.angle_beta   90.00
_cell.angle_gamma   90.00
#
_symmetry.space_group_name_H-M   'P 1'
#
loop_
_entity.id
_entity.type
_entity.pdbx_description
1 polymer ?
#
loop_
_entity_poly.entity_id
_entity_poly.type
_entity_poly.pdbx_seq_one_letter_code
_entity_poly.pdbx_strand_id
1 'polypeptide(L)'
;MSDVVVNIDVMTADAEDVWEDASERLVTAKNAWPAIATPDFSGPFDAAAIAAAYETAKESLGAYLDGGSEEFLRFEEKLLRAAIVYGESHGMSAAEIAALEAEIDG
;
A
#
# COMPACT_ATOMS: atom_id res chain seq x y z
N MET A 1 4.22 2.59 -35.51
CA MET A 1 4.18 2.29 -34.06
C MET A 1 5.33 3.06 -33.45
N SER A 2 5.09 3.93 -32.47
CA SER A 2 6.21 4.54 -31.74
C SER A 2 6.85 3.44 -30.90
N ASP A 3 8.15 3.25 -31.04
CA ASP A 3 8.92 2.39 -30.14
C ASP A 3 8.86 3.02 -28.75
N VAL A 4 7.88 2.58 -27.96
CA VAL A 4 7.85 2.87 -26.53
C VAL A 4 8.90 1.95 -25.93
N VAL A 5 10.09 2.51 -25.71
CA VAL A 5 11.13 1.84 -24.93
C VAL A 5 10.66 1.84 -23.49
N VAL A 6 10.19 0.68 -23.02
CA VAL A 6 9.83 0.49 -21.62
C VAL A 6 11.14 0.45 -20.83
N ASN A 7 11.33 1.42 -19.94
CA ASN A 7 12.48 1.45 -19.05
C ASN A 7 12.13 0.65 -17.79
N ILE A 8 12.68 -0.56 -17.71
CA ILE A 8 12.48 -1.49 -16.60
C ILE A 8 12.90 -0.85 -15.29
N ASP A 9 14.05 -0.16 -15.26
CA ASP A 9 14.56 0.50 -14.05
C ASP A 9 13.58 1.54 -13.52
N VAL A 10 12.87 2.25 -14.39
CA VAL A 10 11.83 3.22 -13.99
C VAL A 10 10.59 2.52 -13.45
N MET A 11 10.20 1.37 -14.04
CA MET A 11 9.05 0.61 -13.55
C MET A 11 9.32 -0.03 -12.18
N THR A 12 10.53 -0.55 -11.96
CA THR A 12 10.94 -1.12 -10.68
C THR A 12 11.10 -0.01 -9.63
N ALA A 13 11.72 1.13 -9.98
CA ALA A 13 11.82 2.27 -9.06
C ALA A 13 10.43 2.85 -8.70
N ASP A 14 9.51 2.96 -9.66
CA ASP A 14 8.14 3.38 -9.36
C ASP A 14 7.42 2.36 -8.45
N ALA A 15 7.68 1.06 -8.63
CA ALA A 15 7.12 0.00 -7.77
C ALA A 15 7.52 0.21 -6.30
N GLU A 16 8.82 0.24 -6.03
CA GLU A 16 9.39 0.35 -4.68
C GLU A 16 9.21 1.77 -4.09
N ASP A 17 9.74 2.80 -4.76
CA ASP A 17 9.87 4.13 -4.16
C ASP A 17 8.53 4.87 -4.03
N VAL A 18 7.52 4.47 -4.80
CA VAL A 18 6.23 5.18 -4.85
C VAL A 18 5.11 4.38 -4.24
N TRP A 19 4.93 3.11 -4.65
CA TRP A 19 3.74 2.36 -4.28
C TRP A 19 3.91 1.62 -2.96
N GLU A 20 5.08 1.06 -2.70
CA GLU A 20 5.42 0.51 -1.38
C GLU A 20 5.40 1.63 -0.33
N ASP A 21 6.10 2.76 -0.55
CA ASP A 21 6.07 3.93 0.35
C ASP A 21 4.64 4.49 0.56
N ALA A 22 3.80 4.53 -0.49
CA ALA A 22 2.41 4.92 -0.34
C ALA A 22 1.62 3.95 0.56
N SER A 23 1.85 2.64 0.43
CA SER A 23 1.29 1.61 1.30
C SER A 23 1.74 1.81 2.76
N GLU A 24 3.04 1.98 2.98
CA GLU A 24 3.61 2.20 4.32
C GLU A 24 3.07 3.46 4.99
N ARG A 25 2.84 4.54 4.22
CA ARG A 25 2.24 5.78 4.74
C ARG A 25 0.80 5.57 5.23
N LEU A 26 0.01 4.73 4.57
CA LEU A 26 -1.35 4.41 5.03
C LEU A 26 -1.31 3.61 6.35
N VAL A 27 -0.41 2.62 6.43
CA VAL A 27 -0.20 1.84 7.67
C VAL A 27 0.30 2.73 8.80
N THR A 28 1.24 3.63 8.51
CA THR A 28 1.76 4.61 9.47
C THR A 28 0.66 5.55 9.95
N ALA A 29 -0.18 6.06 9.04
CA ALA A 29 -1.31 6.92 9.41
C ALA A 29 -2.31 6.21 10.34
N LYS A 30 -2.58 4.93 10.09
CA LYS A 30 -3.41 4.08 10.96
C LYS A 30 -2.76 3.88 12.33
N ASN A 31 -1.45 3.59 12.38
CA ASN A 31 -0.73 3.35 13.63
C ASN A 31 -0.48 4.64 14.45
N ALA A 32 -0.43 5.80 13.78
CA ALA A 32 -0.28 7.11 14.39
C ALA A 32 -1.59 7.66 14.98
N TRP A 33 -2.70 6.92 14.85
CA TRP A 33 -3.91 7.26 15.57
C TRP A 33 -3.56 7.40 17.05
N PRO A 34 -3.83 8.56 17.66
CA PRO A 34 -3.61 8.66 19.07
C PRO A 34 -4.42 7.54 19.71
N ALA A 35 -3.90 6.92 20.76
CA ALA A 35 -4.76 6.37 21.79
C ALA A 35 -5.49 7.60 22.36
N ILE A 36 -6.45 8.12 21.58
CA ILE A 36 -7.30 9.22 21.96
C ILE A 36 -7.98 8.63 23.16
N ALA A 37 -7.50 9.03 24.35
CA ALA A 37 -8.16 8.74 25.61
C ALA A 37 -9.62 9.03 25.30
N THR A 38 -10.43 7.96 25.28
CA THR A 38 -11.79 7.96 24.74
C THR A 38 -12.38 9.33 25.01
N PRO A 39 -12.65 10.15 23.96
CA PRO A 39 -12.89 11.57 24.18
C PRO A 39 -13.85 11.72 25.34
N ASP A 40 -13.56 12.58 26.32
CA ASP A 40 -14.38 12.60 27.53
C ASP A 40 -15.80 13.04 27.17
N PHE A 41 -16.66 12.04 26.95
CA PHE A 41 -18.05 12.23 26.59
C PHE A 41 -18.93 12.37 27.85
N SER A 42 -18.36 12.59 29.04
CA SER A 42 -19.13 12.72 30.29
C SER A 42 -20.07 13.94 30.33
N GLY A 43 -19.93 14.90 29.42
CA GLY A 43 -20.80 16.07 29.27
C GLY A 43 -22.15 15.85 28.55
N PRO A 44 -22.21 15.11 27.42
CA PRO A 44 -23.48 14.80 26.74
C PRO A 44 -24.36 13.76 27.45
N PHE A 45 -25.68 13.88 27.26
CA PHE A 45 -26.73 13.01 27.81
C PHE A 45 -26.64 11.54 27.33
N ASP A 46 -25.72 11.23 26.41
CA ASP A 46 -25.51 9.89 25.83
C ASP A 46 -24.02 9.61 25.53
N ALA A 47 -23.18 9.78 26.55
CA ALA A 47 -21.74 9.53 26.49
C ALA A 47 -21.36 8.18 25.87
N ALA A 48 -22.14 7.14 26.20
CA ALA A 48 -21.88 5.77 25.78
C ALA A 48 -22.16 5.55 24.29
N ALA A 49 -23.27 6.07 23.75
CA ALA A 49 -23.54 5.93 22.31
C ALA A 49 -22.52 6.71 21.46
N ILE A 50 -22.08 7.88 21.93
CA ILE A 50 -21.07 8.67 21.21
C ILE A 50 -19.71 7.94 21.22
N ALA A 51 -19.32 7.34 22.36
CA ALA A 51 -18.12 6.51 22.43
C ALA A 51 -18.17 5.32 21.47
N ALA A 52 -19.29 4.60 21.44
CA ALA A 52 -19.48 3.46 20.53
C ALA A 52 -19.42 3.90 19.06
N ALA A 53 -20.10 4.98 18.69
CA ALA A 53 -20.07 5.52 17.33
C ALA A 53 -18.66 5.96 16.90
N TYR A 54 -17.89 6.53 17.83
CA TYR A 54 -16.51 6.92 17.60
C TYR A 54 -15.60 5.71 17.33
N GLU A 55 -15.68 4.66 18.15
CA GLU A 55 -14.90 3.43 17.94
C GLU A 55 -15.28 2.75 16.61
N THR A 56 -16.57 2.67 16.26
CA THR A 56 -17.00 2.15 14.95
C THR A 56 -16.46 2.98 13.79
N ALA A 57 -16.45 4.32 13.91
CA ALA A 57 -15.89 5.19 12.87
C ALA A 57 -14.37 4.97 12.72
N LYS A 58 -13.66 4.78 13.83
CA LYS A 58 -12.23 4.45 13.85
C LYS A 58 -11.97 3.10 13.18
N GLU A 59 -12.68 2.05 13.58
CA GLU A 59 -12.58 0.72 12.94
C GLU A 59 -12.83 0.78 11.42
N SER A 60 -13.86 1.52 11.01
CA SER A 60 -14.22 1.68 9.59
C SER A 60 -13.12 2.39 8.80
N LEU A 61 -12.54 3.46 9.35
CA LEU A 61 -11.40 4.15 8.73
C LEU A 61 -10.18 3.22 8.65
N GLY A 62 -9.96 2.38 9.66
CA GLY A 62 -8.84 1.44 9.69
C GLY A 62 -8.92 0.41 8.59
N ALA A 63 -10.09 -0.20 8.44
CA ALA A 63 -10.35 -1.14 7.35
C ALA A 63 -10.18 -0.49 5.97
N TYR A 64 -10.56 0.79 5.82
CA TYR A 64 -10.35 1.53 4.59
C TYR A 64 -8.86 1.77 4.29
N LEU A 65 -8.06 2.15 5.30
CA LEU A 65 -6.62 2.36 5.14
C LEU A 65 -5.88 1.05 4.86
N ASP A 66 -6.26 -0.04 5.52
CA ASP A 66 -5.72 -1.38 5.25
C ASP A 66 -6.01 -1.80 3.81
N GLY A 67 -7.26 -1.66 3.36
CA GLY A 67 -7.63 -1.96 1.98
C GLY A 67 -6.88 -1.10 0.96
N GLY A 68 -6.66 0.19 1.26
CA GLY A 68 -5.86 1.07 0.41
C GLY A 68 -4.39 0.63 0.30
N SER A 69 -3.79 0.22 1.42
CA SER A 69 -2.43 -0.33 1.47
C SER A 69 -2.32 -1.61 0.63
N GLU A 70 -3.28 -2.54 0.76
CA GLU A 70 -3.32 -3.75 -0.07
C GLU A 70 -3.43 -3.45 -1.57
N GLU A 71 -4.23 -2.44 -1.96
CA GLU A 71 -4.37 -2.09 -3.39
C GLU A 71 -3.09 -1.45 -3.95
N PHE A 72 -2.31 -0.72 -3.16
CA PHE A 72 -1.00 -0.21 -3.60
C PHE A 72 0.01 -1.35 -3.80
N LEU A 73 0.10 -2.30 -2.85
CA LEU A 73 0.98 -3.48 -3.00
C LEU A 73 0.56 -4.35 -4.21
N ARG A 74 -0.75 -4.50 -4.46
CA ARG A 74 -1.22 -5.21 -5.67
C ARG A 74 -0.88 -4.47 -6.96
N PHE A 75 -0.78 -3.14 -6.92
CA PHE A 75 -0.39 -2.35 -8.08
C PHE A 75 1.12 -2.49 -8.35
N GLU A 76 1.92 -2.38 -7.29
CA GLU A 76 3.35 -2.67 -7.29
C GLU A 76 3.65 -4.07 -7.87
N GLU A 77 3.00 -5.12 -7.36
CA GLU A 77 3.16 -6.49 -7.85
C GLU A 77 2.89 -6.58 -9.37
N LYS A 78 1.86 -5.87 -9.86
CA LYS A 78 1.55 -5.86 -11.30
C LYS A 78 2.62 -5.16 -12.12
N LEU A 79 3.27 -4.11 -11.58
CA LEU A 79 4.38 -3.44 -12.24
C LEU A 79 5.60 -4.35 -12.31
N LEU A 80 5.97 -5.02 -11.21
CA LEU A 80 7.10 -5.96 -11.17
C LEU A 80 6.87 -7.15 -12.12
N ARG A 81 5.65 -7.72 -12.14
CA ARG A 81 5.30 -8.77 -13.11
C ARG A 81 5.39 -8.30 -14.56
N ALA A 82 4.97 -7.06 -14.84
CA ALA A 82 5.09 -6.49 -16.17
C ALA A 82 6.56 -6.26 -16.58
N ALA A 83 7.40 -5.83 -15.62
CA ALA A 83 8.84 -5.69 -15.79
C ALA A 83 9.52 -7.02 -16.11
N ILE A 84 9.14 -8.12 -15.42
CA ILE A 84 9.62 -9.47 -15.71
C ILE A 84 9.25 -9.89 -17.14
N VAL A 85 7.96 -9.82 -17.52
CA VAL A 85 7.49 -10.24 -18.86
C VAL A 85 8.19 -9.44 -19.98
N TYR A 86 8.37 -8.14 -19.79
CA TYR A 86 9.10 -7.31 -20.74
C TYR A 86 10.59 -7.66 -20.75
N GLY A 87 11.23 -7.84 -19.58
CA GLY A 87 12.62 -8.23 -19.43
C GLY A 87 12.96 -9.55 -20.12
N GLU A 88 12.13 -10.59 -19.91
CA GLU A 88 12.28 -11.90 -20.56
C GLU A 88 12.33 -11.80 -22.09
N SER A 89 11.48 -10.95 -22.67
CA SER A 89 11.42 -10.74 -24.12
C SER A 89 12.56 -9.88 -24.67
N HIS A 90 13.31 -9.19 -23.81
CA HIS A 90 14.37 -8.24 -24.18
C HIS A 90 15.76 -8.63 -23.67
N GLY A 91 15.92 -9.86 -23.17
CA GLY A 91 17.23 -10.42 -22.83
C GLY A 91 17.71 -10.13 -21.41
N MET A 92 16.79 -9.83 -20.48
CA MET A 92 17.07 -9.81 -19.05
C MET A 92 17.62 -11.18 -18.60
N SER A 93 18.60 -11.16 -17.69
CA SER A 93 19.21 -12.37 -17.16
C SER A 93 18.30 -13.07 -16.17
N ALA A 94 18.50 -14.38 -16.00
CA ALA A 94 17.79 -15.16 -14.99
C ALA A 94 18.04 -14.66 -13.55
N ALA A 95 19.18 -14.00 -13.30
CA ALA A 95 19.48 -13.43 -11.99
C ALA A 95 18.66 -12.16 -11.71
N GLU A 96 18.46 -11.32 -12.72
CA GLU A 96 17.61 -10.11 -12.62
C GLU A 96 16.13 -10.49 -12.47
N ILE A 97 15.66 -11.50 -13.22
CA ILE A 97 14.29 -12.02 -13.08
C ILE A 97 14.08 -12.57 -11.66
N ALA A 98 15.02 -13.39 -11.16
CA ALA A 98 14.92 -13.96 -9.82
C ALA A 98 14.95 -12.90 -8.71
N ALA A 99 15.60 -11.76 -8.92
CA ALA A 99 15.57 -10.64 -7.99
C ALA A 99 14.17 -10.03 -7.90
N LEU A 100 13.55 -9.72 -9.06
CA LEU A 100 12.18 -9.19 -9.13
C LEU A 100 11.13 -10.19 -8.60
N GLU A 101 11.31 -11.49 -8.83
CA GLU A 101 10.44 -12.52 -8.26
C GLU A 101 10.56 -12.60 -6.74
N ALA A 102 11.76 -12.43 -6.18
CA ALA A 102 11.97 -12.42 -4.74
C ALA A 102 11.33 -11.20 -4.06
N GLU A 103 11.24 -10.06 -4.74
CA GLU A 103 10.53 -8.87 -4.25
C GLU A 103 9.01 -9.10 -4.19
N ILE A 104 8.43 -9.78 -5.20
CA ILE A 104 7.01 -10.13 -5.19
C ILE A 104 6.63 -11.08 -4.05
N ASP A 105 7.54 -11.98 -3.67
CA ASP A 105 7.33 -13.00 -2.64
C ASP A 105 7.66 -12.52 -1.20
N GLY A 106 8.22 -11.31 -1.06
CA GLY A 106 8.63 -10.69 0.21
C GLY A 106 7.47 -10.08 1.00
#